data_AF-A0A060HCJ4-F1
#
_entry.id   AF-A0A060HCJ4-F1
#
_cell.length_a   1.000
_cell.length_b   1.000
_cell.length_c   1.000
_cell.angle_alpha   90.00
_cell.angle_beta   90.00
_cell.angle_gamma   90.00
#
_symmetry.space_group_name_H-M   'P 1'
#
loop_
_entity.id
_entity.type
_entity.pdbx_description
1 polymer ?
#
loop_
_entity_poly.entity_id
_entity_poly.type
_entity_poly.pdbx_seq_one_letter_code
_entity_poly.pdbx_strand_id
1 'polypeptide(L)' 'MLRYSKDGGHNWSAWVARDLGDVGAFQKRLRRYRLGQGRQWVFDIRITDPVVAHLLAMSLQASAGPA' A
#
# COMPACT_ATOMS: atom_id res chain seq x y z
N MET A 1 6.09 3.88 -4.15
CA MET A 1 6.13 4.28 -2.72
C MET A 1 4.81 3.95 -2.04
N LEU A 2 4.85 3.58 -0.76
CA LEU A 2 3.67 3.27 0.06
C LEU A 2 3.79 3.94 1.44
N ARG A 3 2.71 4.57 1.89
CA ARG A 3 2.47 4.92 3.30
C ARG A 3 1.05 4.56 3.69
N TYR A 4 0.76 4.56 4.98
CA TYR A 4 -0.58 4.28 5.50
C TYR A 4 -0.88 5.12 6.72
N SER A 5 -2.17 5.32 6.95
CA SER A 5 -2.75 5.86 8.16
C SER A 5 -3.62 4.80 8.83
N LYS A 6 -3.66 4.84 10.17
CA LYS A 6 -4.47 3.96 11.02
C LYS A 6 -5.65 4.67 11.68
N ASP A 7 -5.71 5.99 11.50
CA ASP A 7 -6.63 6.92 12.14
C ASP A 7 -7.38 7.76 11.08
N GLY A 8 -7.62 7.21 9.89
CA GLY A 8 -8.46 7.86 8.89
C GLY A 8 -7.81 9.01 8.11
N GLY A 9 -6.48 9.07 8.09
CA GLY A 9 -5.71 10.06 7.32
C GLY A 9 -5.19 11.25 8.13
N HIS A 10 -5.37 11.25 9.45
CA HIS A 10 -4.87 12.32 10.32
C HIS A 10 -3.36 12.18 10.55
N ASN A 11 -2.88 10.97 10.84
CA ASN A 11 -1.45 10.68 10.99
C ASN A 11 -0.99 9.65 9.96
N TRP A 12 0.22 9.86 9.44
CA TRP A 12 0.78 9.05 8.36
C TRP A 12 2.09 8.40 8.79
N SER A 13 2.28 7.14 8.40
CA SER A 13 3.59 6.50 8.47
C SER A 13 4.59 7.22 7.56
N ALA A 14 5.88 7.06 7.85
CA ALA A 14 6.92 7.43 6.90
C ALA A 14 6.71 6.75 5.55
N TRP A 15 7.12 7.42 4.47
CA TRP A 15 7.12 6.85 3.13
C TRP A 15 8.10 5.68 3.06
N VAL A 16 7.66 4.57 2.48
CA VAL A 16 8.52 3.44 2.19
C VAL A 16 8.60 3.23 0.69
N ALA A 17 9.82 3.27 0.15
CA ALA A 17 10.11 2.92 -1.23
C ALA A 17 10.12 1.39 -1.39
N ARG A 18 9.49 0.95 -2.47
CA ARG A 18 9.52 -0.42 -2.97
C ARG A 18 9.53 -0.36 -4.49
N ASP A 19 10.35 -1.21 -5.07
CA ASP A 19 10.52 -1.34 -6.51
C ASP A 19 9.41 -2.25 -7.08
N LEU A 20 8.64 -1.72 -8.03
CA LEU A 20 7.56 -2.45 -8.72
C LEU A 20 8.09 -3.43 -9.78
N GLY A 21 9.39 -3.42 -10.06
CA GLY A 21 10.03 -4.21 -11.10
C GLY A 21 10.13 -3.48 -12.43
N ASP A 22 10.78 -4.12 -13.39
CA ASP A 22 11.00 -3.55 -14.71
C ASP A 22 9.71 -3.48 -15.54
N VAL A 23 9.68 -2.56 -16.50
CA VAL A 23 8.58 -2.45 -17.46
C VAL A 23 8.45 -3.77 -18.23
N GLY A 24 7.24 -4.34 -18.21
CA GLY A 24 6.93 -5.66 -18.79
C GLY A 24 6.91 -6.82 -17.80
N ALA A 25 7.39 -6.63 -16.56
CA ALA A 25 7.35 -7.65 -15.51
C ALA A 25 6.08 -7.54 -14.65
N PHE A 26 4.98 -8.17 -15.08
CA PHE A 26 3.67 -8.00 -14.43
C PHE A 26 3.40 -8.92 -13.23
N GLN A 27 4.18 -9.98 -13.03
CA GLN A 27 3.91 -10.98 -11.98
C GLN A 27 4.60 -10.68 -10.63
N LYS A 28 5.33 -9.57 -10.51
CA LYS A 28 6.05 -9.24 -9.27
C LYS A 28 5.06 -8.89 -8.16
N ARG A 29 5.10 -9.66 -7.07
CA ARG A 29 4.24 -9.44 -5.89
C ARG A 29 4.99 -8.71 -4.79
N LEU A 30 4.52 -7.52 -4.43
CA LEU A 30 4.98 -6.78 -3.27
C LEU A 30 4.09 -7.04 -2.05
N ARG A 31 4.71 -7.29 -0.89
CA ARG A 31 4.02 -7.54 0.39
C ARG A 31 4.64 -6.69 1.49
N ARG A 32 3.78 -6.09 2.33
CA ARG A 32 4.19 -5.40 3.55
C ARG A 32 3.44 -6.00 4.74
N TYR A 33 4.17 -6.75 5.55
CA TYR A 33 3.65 -7.38 6.77
C TYR A 33 3.89 -6.48 7.99
N ARG A 34 3.29 -6.87 9.13
CA ARG A 34 3.52 -6.24 10.44
C ARG A 34 3.17 -4.75 10.48
N LEU A 35 2.04 -4.38 9.86
CA LEU A 35 1.50 -3.01 9.92
C LEU A 35 0.94 -2.68 11.32
N GLY A 36 0.75 -3.68 12.18
CA GLY A 36 0.13 -3.55 13.49
C GLY A 36 -1.39 -3.45 13.39
N GLN A 37 -2.02 -2.97 14.46
CA GLN A 37 -3.47 -2.79 14.54
C GLN A 37 -3.85 -1.35 14.17
N GLY A 38 -5.07 -1.18 13.67
CA GLY A 38 -5.65 0.10 13.28
C GLY A 38 -7.17 -0.04 13.07
N ARG A 39 -7.92 1.02 13.38
CA ARG A 39 -9.39 1.03 13.27
C ARG A 39 -9.86 1.55 11.92
N GLN A 40 -9.16 2.54 11.37
CA GLN A 40 -9.48 3.14 10.08
C GLN A 40 -8.24 3.17 9.21
N TRP A 41 -8.17 2.23 8.28
CA TRP A 41 -7.03 2.08 7.39
C TRP A 41 -7.20 2.96 6.15
N VAL A 42 -6.18 3.78 5.88
CA VAL A 42 -6.04 4.50 4.61
C VAL A 42 -4.68 4.19 4.05
N PHE A 43 -4.61 3.76 2.80
CA PHE A 43 -3.38 3.47 2.09
C PHE A 43 -3.14 4.54 1.02
N ASP A 44 -1.93 5.09 1.00
CA ASP A 44 -1.51 6.06 0.00
C ASP A 44 -0.34 5.47 -0.79
N ILE A 45 -0.60 5.30 -2.09
CA ILE A 45 0.28 4.65 -3.05
C ILE A 45 0.66 5.69 -4.10
N ARG A 46 1.96 5.89 -4.26
CA ARG A 46 2.50 6.80 -5.26
C ARG A 46 3.53 6.09 -6.12
N ILE A 47 3.42 6.23 -7.43
CA ILE A 47 4.42 5.79 -8.41
C ILE A 47 5.22 7.03 -8.81
N THR A 48 6.54 6.94 -8.69
CA THR A 48 7.45 8.07 -8.91
C THR A 48 8.18 7.99 -10.23
N ASP A 49 8.26 6.80 -10.82
CA ASP A 49 8.97 6.57 -12.07
C ASP A 49 8.22 7.20 -13.24
N PRO A 50 8.91 7.79 -14.23
CA PRO A 50 8.29 8.52 -15.34
C PRO A 50 7.78 7.56 -16.43
N VAL A 51 6.95 6.61 -16.03
CA VAL A 51 6.34 5.60 -16.91
C VAL A 51 4.83 5.55 -16.69
N VAL A 52 4.08 5.14 -17.72
CA VAL A 52 2.65 4.94 -17.59
C VAL A 52 2.40 3.77 -16.65
N ALA A 53 1.68 4.03 -15.56
CA ALA A 53 1.32 3.01 -14.59
C ALA A 53 -0.18 3.07 -14.28
N HIS A 54 -0.85 1.94 -14.49
CA HIS A 54 -2.27 1.80 -14.21
C HIS A 54 -2.46 1.02 -12.91
N LEU A 55 -3.15 1.63 -11.96
CA LEU A 55 -3.61 0.96 -10.74
C LEU A 55 -4.98 0.35 -11.03
N LEU A 56 -5.05 -0.98 -11.05
CA LEU A 56 -6.27 -1.74 -11.36
C LEU A 56 -6.78 -2.47 -10.11
N ALA A 57 -8.10 -2.56 -9.97
CA ALA A 57 -8.78 -3.38 -8.95
C ALA A 57 -8.28 -3.18 -7.51
N MET A 58 -8.05 -1.92 -7.10
CA MET A 58 -7.67 -1.61 -5.73
C MET A 58 -8.82 -1.96 -4.77
N SER A 59 -8.58 -2.92 -3.88
CA SER A 59 -9.57 -3.37 -2.89
C SER A 59 -8.93 -3.52 -1.51
N LEU A 60 -9.73 -3.26 -0.48
CA LEU A 60 -9.36 -3.49 0.91
C LEU A 60 -10.21 -4.62 1.47
N GLN A 61 -9.57 -5.73 1.83
CA GLN A 61 -10.19 -6.82 2.56
C GLN A 61 -9.73 -6.74 4.01
N ALA A 62 -10.67 -6.53 4.92
CA ALA A 62 -10.41 -6.48 6.36
C ALA A 62 -11.33 -7.48 7.06
N SER A 63 -10.79 -8.21 8.02
CA SER A 63 -11.52 -9.09 8.93
C SER A 63 -11.18 -8.71 10.37
N ALA A 64 -12.14 -8.85 11.28
CA ALA A 64 -11.86 -8.70 12.70
C ALA A 64 -10.85 -9.77 13.15
N GLY A 65 -9.90 -9.39 14.01
CA GLY A 65 -9.05 -10.37 14.71
C GLY A 65 -9.88 -11.14 15.75
N PRO A 66 -9.44 -12.33 16.18
CA PRO A 66 -10.07 -13.05 17.29
C PRO A 66 -10.10 -12.16 18.55
N ALA A 67 -11.19 -12.29 19.31
CA ALA A 67 -11.44 -11.54 20.54
C ALA A 67 -10.44 -11.90 21.65
#